data_AF-J9EBE8-F1
#
_entry.id   AF-J9EBE8-F1
#
_cell.length_a   1.000
_cell.length_b   1.000
_cell.length_c   1.000
_cell.angle_alpha   90.00
_cell.angle_beta   90.00
_cell.angle_gamma   90.00
#
_symmetry.space_group_name_H-M   'P 1'
#
loop_
_entity.id
_entity.type
_entity.pdbx_description
1 polymer ?
#
loop_
_entity_poly.entity_id
_entity_poly.type
_entity_poly.pdbx_seq_one_letter_code
_entity_poly.pdbx_strand_id
1 'polypeptide(L)' 'QKLVSIAIITVLLNRNNYDEYRLAQESFECYALYHNYKWIVIDLSANDTLQRLCPHEDVINSFLLSK' A
#
# COMPACT_ATOMS: atom_id res chain seq x y z
N GLN A 1 20.06 -8.37 19.86
CA GLN A 1 19.35 -7.37 19.00
C GLN A 1 17.92 -7.85 18.83
N LYS A 2 16.92 -6.99 19.05
CA LYS A 2 15.50 -7.35 18.92
C LYS A 2 15.16 -7.45 17.43
N LEU A 3 14.72 -8.61 16.95
CA LEU A 3 14.24 -8.78 15.58
C LEU A 3 12.93 -8.00 15.43
N VAL A 4 13.00 -6.85 14.78
CA VAL A 4 11.82 -6.07 14.42
C VAL A 4 11.26 -6.68 13.13
N SER A 5 10.04 -7.20 13.19
CA SER A 5 9.32 -7.66 12.01
C SER A 5 8.72 -6.44 11.30
N ILE A 6 9.12 -6.23 10.05
CA ILE A 6 8.67 -5.11 9.22
C ILE A 6 7.71 -5.65 8.15
N ALA A 7 6.64 -4.88 7.90
CA ALA A 7 5.69 -5.13 6.82
C ALA A 7 5.48 -3.85 6.01
N ILE A 8 5.33 -4.00 4.70
CA ILE A 8 5.03 -2.94 3.73
C ILE A 8 3.59 -3.14 3.27
N ILE A 9 2.77 -2.11 3.43
CA ILE A 9 1.35 -2.13 3.04
C ILE A 9 1.15 -1.12 1.91
N THR A 10 0.62 -1.59 0.78
CA THR A 10 0.26 -0.76 -0.36
C THR A 10 -1.25 -0.72 -0.49
N VAL A 11 -1.85 0.46 -0.50
CA VAL A 11 -3.30 0.66 -0.64
C VAL A 11 -3.60 1.20 -2.02
N LEU A 12 -4.48 0.52 -2.75
CA LEU A 12 -4.92 0.90 -4.09
C LEU A 12 -6.39 1.32 -4.04
N LEU A 13 -6.69 2.47 -4.65
CA LEU A 13 -8.06 2.99 -4.75
C LEU A 13 -8.90 2.16 -5.74
N ASN A 14 -8.28 1.69 -6.83
CA ASN A 14 -8.96 0.90 -7.86
C ASN A 14 -7.97 0.00 -8.59
N ARG A 15 -8.38 -1.23 -8.92
CA ARG A 15 -7.54 -2.21 -9.67
C ARG A 15 -7.23 -1.78 -11.10
N ASN A 16 -8.03 -0.90 -11.69
CA ASN A 16 -7.81 -0.45 -13.07
C ASN A 16 -6.52 0.36 -13.27
N ASN A 17 -5.87 0.84 -12.20
CA ASN A 17 -4.58 1.52 -12.29
C ASN A 17 -3.40 0.56 -12.04
N TYR A 18 -3.63 -0.75 -12.03
CA TYR A 18 -2.55 -1.72 -11.81
C TYR A 18 -1.42 -1.55 -12.83
N ASP A 19 -1.74 -1.30 -14.10
CA ASP A 19 -0.73 -1.08 -15.15
C ASP A 19 0.06 0.22 -14.95
N GLU A 20 -0.58 1.28 -14.46
CA GLU A 20 0.09 2.56 -14.16
C GLU A 20 1.07 2.43 -12.98
N TYR A 21 0.74 1.58 -12.00
CA TYR A 21 1.55 1.37 -10.80
C TYR A 21 2.37 0.08 -10.83
N ARG A 22 2.39 -0.65 -11.94
CA ARG A 22 3.05 -1.96 -12.04
C ARG A 22 4.52 -1.88 -11.64
N LEU A 23 5.26 -0.92 -12.19
CA LEU A 23 6.68 -0.74 -11.88
C LEU A 23 6.93 -0.45 -10.40
N ALA A 24 6.06 0.34 -9.76
CA ALA A 24 6.17 0.65 -8.35
C ALA A 24 5.89 -0.60 -7.49
N GLN A 25 4.86 -1.36 -7.83
CA GLN A 25 4.51 -2.60 -7.13
C GLN A 25 5.60 -3.66 -7.25
N GLU A 26 6.12 -3.90 -8.47
CA GLU A 26 7.24 -4.82 -8.72
C GLU A 26 8.49 -4.41 -7.93
N SER A 27 8.75 -3.11 -7.82
CA SER A 27 9.88 -2.59 -7.05
C SER A 27 9.73 -2.85 -5.54
N PHE A 28 8.53 -2.63 -4.99
CA PHE A 28 8.24 -2.91 -3.58
C PHE A 28 8.25 -4.41 -3.26
N GLU A 29 7.75 -5.24 -4.18
CA GLU A 29 7.81 -6.69 -4.06
C GLU A 29 9.27 -7.16 -3.98
N CYS A 30 10.11 -6.72 -4.93
CA CYS A 30 11.53 -7.06 -4.95
C CYS A 30 12.24 -6.61 -3.67
N TYR A 31 11.95 -5.40 -3.19
CA TYR A 31 12.54 -4.85 -1.98
C TYR A 31 12.10 -5.64 -0.73
N ALA A 32 10.82 -5.98 -0.63
CA ALA A 32 10.29 -6.78 0.46
C ALA A 32 10.88 -8.20 0.48
N LEU A 33 11.02 -8.84 -0.68
CA LEU A 33 11.66 -10.14 -0.80
C LEU A 33 13.12 -10.10 -0.36
N TYR A 34 13.88 -9.10 -0.81
CA TYR A 34 15.29 -8.95 -0.48
C TYR A 34 15.53 -8.78 1.04
N HIS A 35 14.66 -8.03 1.71
CA HIS A 35 14.76 -7.81 3.16
C HIS A 35 13.92 -8.78 4.01
N ASN A 36 13.23 -9.73 3.38
CA ASN A 36 12.31 -10.68 4.02
C ASN A 36 11.19 -9.98 4.84
N TYR A 37 10.66 -8.90 4.28
CA TYR A 37 9.49 -8.17 4.80
C TYR A 37 8.20 -8.77 4.27
N LYS A 38 7.10 -8.62 5.03
CA LYS A 38 5.77 -8.96 4.52
C LYS A 38 5.28 -7.83 3.61
N TRP A 39 4.90 -8.14 2.37
CA TRP A 39 4.26 -7.18 1.48
C TRP A 39 2.78 -7.52 1.30
N ILE A 40 1.90 -6.54 1.52
CA ILE A 40 0.44 -6.72 1.47
C ILE A 40 -0.15 -5.61 0.60
N VAL A 41 -0.89 -6.00 -0.44
CA VAL A 41 -1.64 -5.07 -1.30
C VAL A 41 -3.11 -5.12 -0.91
N ILE A 42 -3.65 -3.97 -0.52
CA ILE A 42 -5.07 -3.80 -0.16
C ILE A 42 -5.74 -3.02 -1.27
N ASP A 43 -6.72 -3.65 -1.90
CA ASP A 43 -7.58 -3.03 -2.90
C ASP A 43 -8.88 -2.57 -2.25
N LEU A 44 -9.09 -1.26 -2.16
CA LEU A 44 -10.29 -0.67 -1.56
C LEU A 44 -11.52 -0.81 -2.45
N SER A 45 -11.33 -0.89 -3.77
CA SER A 45 -12.45 -1.09 -4.71
C SER A 45 -13.07 -2.48 -4.61
N ALA A 46 -12.34 -3.45 -4.07
CA ALA A 46 -12.81 -4.83 -3.89
C ALA A 46 -13.66 -5.04 -2.63
N ASN A 47 -13.77 -4.05 -1.74
CA ASN A 47 -14.51 -4.21 -0.48
C ASN A 47 -15.16 -2.90 0.00
N ASP A 48 -16.48 -2.83 -0.15
CA ASP A 48 -17.32 -1.69 0.28
C ASP A 48 -17.14 -1.32 1.76
N THR A 49 -16.81 -2.30 2.61
CA THR A 49 -16.56 -2.06 4.04
C THR A 49 -15.24 -1.33 4.25
N LEU A 50 -14.18 -1.69 3.51
CA LEU A 50 -12.89 -1.01 3.58
C LEU A 50 -12.96 0.38 2.96
N GLN A 51 -13.68 0.53 1.85
CA GLN A 51 -13.92 1.83 1.24
C GLN A 51 -14.63 2.79 2.21
N ARG A 52 -15.58 2.27 3.00
CA ARG A 52 -16.32 3.06 4.00
C ARG A 52 -15.50 3.40 5.24
N LEU A 53 -14.57 2.54 5.64
CA LEU A 53 -13.69 2.74 6.79
C LEU A 53 -12.48 3.64 6.47
N CYS A 54 -12.03 3.64 5.22
CA CYS A 54 -10.86 4.38 4.75
C CYS A 54 -11.23 5.31 3.59
N PRO A 55 -11.97 6.41 3.84
CA PRO A 55 -12.23 7.41 2.81
C PRO A 55 -10.90 8.03 2.36
N HIS A 56 -10.53 7.82 1.10
CA HIS A 56 -9.24 8.22 0.52
C HIS A 56 -8.98 9.74 0.55
N GLU A 57 -9.99 10.56 0.87
CA GLU A 57 -9.86 12.00 1.09
C GLU A 57 -8.88 12.34 2.22
N ASP A 58 -8.74 11.48 3.23
CA ASP A 58 -7.88 11.74 4.40
C ASP A 58 -6.42 11.27 4.21
N VAL A 59 -6.16 10.28 3.35
CA VAL A 59 -4.80 9.74 3.13
C VAL A 59 -3.93 10.75 2.37
N ILE A 60 -4.51 11.48 1.42
CA ILE A 60 -3.81 12.54 0.68
C ILE A 60 -3.43 13.69 1.62
N ASN A 61 -4.30 14.05 2.57
CA ASN A 61 -4.02 15.10 3.55
C ASN A 61 -2.91 14.72 4.54
N SER A 62 -2.80 13.46 4.93
CA SER A 62 -1.72 12.95 5.80
C SER A 62 -0.33 13.11 5.17
N PHE A 63 -0.18 12.83 3.88
CA PHE A 63 1.09 12.98 3.15
C PHE A 63 1.43 14.43 2.79
N LEU A 64 0.42 15.30 2.62
CA LEU A 64 0.63 16.72 2.33
C LEU A 64 0.96 17.56 3.58
N LEU A 65 0.60 17.08 4.78
CA LEU A 65 0.96 17.73 6.05
C LEU A 65 2.36 17.38 6.56
N SER A 66 3.10 16.50 5.87
CA SER A 66 4.52 16.23 6.13
C SER A 66 5.48 16.94 5.16
N LYS A 67 5.01 17.97 4.44
CA LYS A 67 5.87 18.91 3.70
C LYS A 67 6.08 20.20 4.47
#